data_AF-S7VU66-F1
#
_entry.id   AF-S7VU66-F1
#
_cell.length_a   1.000
_cell.length_b   1.000
_cell.length_c   1.000
_cell.angle_alpha   90.00
_cell.angle_beta   90.00
_cell.angle_gamma   90.00
#
_symmetry.space_group_name_H-M   'P 1'
#
loop_
_entity.id
_entity.type
_entity.pdbx_description
1 polymer ?
#
loop_
_entity_poly.entity_id
_entity_poly.type
_entity_poly.pdbx_seq_one_letter_code
_entity_poly.pdbx_strand_id
1 'polypeptide(L)' 'MPGMAANPTIFEHIKLPQEDYEIHWLEWQIPDINETLNAYAQRMCKFIEHDDIVLLGVSFGGILVQEMSKFLNLKN' A
#
# COMPACT_ATOMS: atom_id res chain seq x y z
N MET A 1 3.70 1.42 1.22
CA MET A 1 4.12 0.28 0.39
C MET A 1 5.54 0.47 -0.13
N PRO A 2 6.53 -0.30 0.36
CA PRO A 2 7.92 -0.15 -0.08
C PRO A 2 8.11 -0.65 -1.52
N GLY A 3 9.26 -0.33 -2.13
CA GLY A 3 9.66 -0.94 -3.40
C GLY A 3 9.78 -2.47 -3.30
N MET A 4 9.84 -3.15 -4.44
CA MET A 4 10.00 -4.61 -4.46
C MET A 4 11.28 -5.01 -3.71
N ALA A 5 11.17 -6.01 -2.83
CA ALA A 5 12.25 -6.50 -1.95
C ALA A 5 12.80 -5.49 -0.92
N ALA A 6 12.13 -4.35 -0.68
CA ALA A 6 12.48 -3.42 0.39
C ALA A 6 11.56 -3.59 1.62
N ASN A 7 12.12 -3.37 2.81
CA ASN A 7 11.39 -3.39 4.08
C ASN A 7 10.59 -2.07 4.26
N PRO A 8 9.38 -2.10 4.86
CA PRO A 8 8.65 -0.87 5.21
C PRO A 8 9.42 0.16 6.05
N THR A 9 10.49 -0.23 6.76
CA THR A 9 11.35 0.68 7.53
C THR A 9 11.95 1.82 6.73
N ILE A 10 11.97 1.75 5.38
CA ILE A 10 12.37 2.90 4.53
C ILE A 10 11.55 4.17 4.78
N PHE A 11 10.38 4.04 5.39
CA PHE A 11 9.48 5.13 5.72
C PHE A 11 9.56 5.56 7.19
N GLU A 12 10.42 4.97 8.02
CA GLU A 12 10.46 5.21 9.49
C GLU A 12 10.73 6.67 9.87
N HIS A 13 11.35 7.43 8.97
CA HIS A 13 11.63 8.86 9.15
C HIS A 13 10.54 9.79 8.60
N ILE A 14 9.51 9.24 7.95
CA ILE A 14 8.33 10.01 7.54
C ILE A 14 7.45 10.21 8.77
N LYS A 15 7.31 11.46 9.19
CA LYS A 15 6.46 11.86 10.31
C LYS A 15 5.35 12.75 9.78
N LEU A 16 4.12 12.27 9.85
CA LEU A 16 2.92 13.06 9.60
C LEU A 16 2.38 13.61 10.94
N PRO A 17 1.60 14.70 10.93
CA PRO A 17 0.91 15.19 12.12
C PRO A 17 0.06 14.06 12.73
N GLN A 18 0.38 13.66 13.96
CA GLN A 18 -0.26 12.50 14.61
C GLN A 18 -1.72 12.77 14.99
N GLU A 19 -2.10 14.05 15.09
CA GLU A 19 -3.48 14.48 15.25
C GLU A 19 -4.38 14.17 14.03
N ASP A 20 -3.79 14.09 12.84
CA ASP A 20 -4.52 13.94 11.57
C ASP A 20 -4.31 12.57 10.91
N TYR A 21 -3.19 11.90 11.22
CA TYR A 21 -2.77 10.67 10.53
C TYR A 21 -2.22 9.61 11.48
N GLU A 22 -2.68 8.38 11.27
CA GLU A 22 -2.07 7.16 11.80
C GLU A 22 -1.36 6.41 10.66
N ILE A 23 -0.14 5.91 10.92
CA ILE A 23 0.66 5.20 9.91
C ILE A 23 0.43 3.69 10.05
N HIS A 24 -0.08 3.09 8.97
CA HIS A 24 -0.20 1.64 8.83
C HIS A 24 0.79 1.12 7.80
N TRP A 25 1.66 0.19 8.21
CA TRP A 25 2.66 -0.41 7.33
C TRP A 25 2.05 -1.55 6.52
N LEU A 26 2.29 -1.54 5.21
CA LEU A 26 1.96 -2.66 4.32
C LEU A 26 3.22 -3.45 3.98
N GLU A 27 3.12 -4.77 4.10
CA GLU A 27 4.15 -5.74 3.77
C GLU A 27 3.79 -6.52 2.51
N TRP A 28 4.81 -6.86 1.72
CA TRP A 28 4.64 -7.69 0.53
C TRP A 28 4.13 -9.08 0.91
N GLN A 29 3.06 -9.51 0.26
CA GLN A 29 2.60 -10.89 0.28
C GLN A 29 3.27 -11.69 -0.84
N ILE A 30 3.54 -12.96 -0.61
CA ILE A 30 4.02 -13.84 -1.68
C ILE A 30 2.92 -13.90 -2.77
N PRO A 31 3.24 -13.61 -4.03
CA PRO A 31 2.29 -13.70 -5.13
C PRO A 31 2.00 -15.15 -5.48
N ASP A 32 0.78 -15.41 -5.96
CA ASP A 32 0.43 -16.71 -6.53
C ASP A 32 1.11 -16.89 -7.91
N ILE A 33 1.26 -18.14 -8.35
CA ILE A 33 1.87 -18.44 -9.64
C ILE A 33 1.03 -17.81 -10.77
N ASN A 34 1.67 -17.01 -11.62
CA ASN A 34 1.05 -16.28 -12.73
C ASN A 34 -0.03 -15.28 -12.30
N GLU A 35 -0.02 -14.81 -11.04
CA GLU A 35 -0.93 -13.77 -10.57
C GLU A 35 -0.68 -12.47 -11.33
N THR A 36 -1.75 -11.89 -11.90
CA THR A 36 -1.65 -10.59 -12.56
C THR A 36 -1.50 -9.49 -11.51
N LEU A 37 -0.88 -8.36 -11.88
CA LEU A 37 -0.76 -7.22 -10.98
C LEU A 37 -2.13 -6.74 -10.46
N ASN A 38 -3.16 -6.77 -11.32
CA ASN A 38 -4.53 -6.37 -10.96
C ASN A 38 -5.13 -7.30 -9.90
N ALA A 39 -5.00 -8.62 -10.09
CA ALA A 39 -5.46 -9.61 -9.11
C ALA A 39 -4.68 -9.50 -7.78
N TYR A 40 -3.36 -9.32 -7.86
CA TYR A 40 -2.51 -9.10 -6.70
C TYR A 40 -2.92 -7.83 -5.95
N ALA A 41 -3.13 -6.71 -6.65
CA ALA A 41 -3.58 -5.45 -6.06
C ALA A 41 -4.94 -5.61 -5.35
N GLN A 42 -5.91 -6.28 -5.99
CA GLN A 42 -7.21 -6.54 -5.38
C GLN A 42 -7.10 -7.42 -4.13
N ARG A 43 -6.19 -8.41 -4.12
CA ARG A 43 -5.89 -9.23 -2.94
C ARG A 43 -5.21 -8.41 -1.83
N MET A 44 -4.29 -7.53 -2.19
CA MET A 44 -3.61 -6.62 -1.26
C MET A 44 -4.59 -5.64 -0.60
N CYS A 45 -5.66 -5.23 -1.28
CA CYS A 45 -6.71 -4.40 -0.69
C CYS A 45 -7.42 -5.05 0.51
N LYS A 46 -7.36 -6.39 0.66
CA LYS A 46 -7.95 -7.09 1.82
C LYS A 46 -7.22 -6.83 3.14
N PHE A 47 -6.02 -6.26 3.08
CA PHE A 47 -5.24 -5.86 4.27
C PHE A 47 -5.44 -4.39 4.64
N ILE A 48 -6.35 -3.69 3.95
CA ILE A 48 -6.77 -2.35 4.32
C ILE A 48 -8.00 -2.46 5.22
N GLU A 49 -7.88 -1.97 6.45
CA GLU A 49 -8.92 -2.07 7.47
C GLU A 49 -9.77 -0.79 7.61
N HIS A 50 -9.35 0.30 6.96
CA HIS A 50 -9.96 1.62 7.11
C HIS A 50 -10.41 2.19 5.77
N ASP A 51 -11.51 2.94 5.80
CA ASP A 51 -11.97 3.80 4.70
C ASP A 51 -11.34 5.21 4.79
N ASP A 52 -11.44 6.01 3.73
CA ASP A 52 -10.91 7.39 3.67
C ASP A 52 -9.40 7.47 3.96
N ILE A 53 -8.65 6.51 3.40
CA ILE A 53 -7.20 6.41 3.61
C ILE A 53 -6.40 7.09 2.50
N VAL A 54 -5.12 7.35 2.80
CA VAL A 54 -4.10 7.78 1.83
C VAL A 54 -3.14 6.62 1.58
N LEU A 55 -2.89 6.28 0.31
CA LEU A 55 -1.90 5.29 -0.06
C LEU A 55 -0.57 5.94 -0.41
N LEU A 56 0.51 5.49 0.22
CA LEU A 56 1.88 5.90 -0.08
C LEU A 56 2.69 4.73 -0.64
N GLY A 57 3.34 4.92 -1.78
CA GLY A 57 4.21 3.91 -2.39
C GLY A 57 5.38 4.49 -3.17
N VAL A 58 6.51 3.78 -3.16
CA VAL A 58 7.74 4.16 -3.88
C VAL A 58 8.13 3.08 -4.90
N SER A 59 8.61 3.50 -6.08
CA SER A 59 9.01 2.59 -7.16
C SER A 59 7.91 1.57 -7.48
N PHE A 60 8.21 0.26 -7.52
CA PHE A 60 7.20 -0.78 -7.78
C PHE A 60 6.07 -0.81 -6.74
N GLY A 61 6.35 -0.44 -5.48
CA GLY A 61 5.30 -0.24 -4.47
C GLY A 61 4.35 0.90 -4.82
N GLY A 62 4.86 1.94 -5.51
CA GLY A 62 4.07 3.04 -6.08
C GLY A 62 3.12 2.57 -7.18
N ILE A 63 3.60 1.68 -8.06
CA ILE A 63 2.75 1.06 -9.10
C ILE A 63 1.66 0.22 -8.45
N LEU A 64 2.00 -0.57 -7.42
CA LEU A 64 1.02 -1.40 -6.71
C LEU A 64 -0.09 -0.56 -6.06
N VAL A 65 0.26 0.49 -5.30
CA VAL A 65 -0.76 1.35 -4.68
C VAL A 65 -1.56 2.14 -5.72
N GLN A 66 -0.91 2.48 -6.85
CA GLN A 66 -1.48 2.84 -8.16
C GLN A 66 -2.71 1.98 -8.49
N GLU A 67 -2.45 0.68 -8.63
CA GLU A 67 -3.45 -0.30 -9.02
C GLU A 67 -4.50 -0.55 -7.92
N MET A 68 -4.09 -0.57 -6.65
CA MET A 68 -4.98 -0.73 -5.50
C MET A 68 -6.03 0.38 -5.40
N SER A 69 -5.67 1.61 -5.76
CA SER A 69 -6.56 2.78 -5.69
C SER A 69 -7.85 2.62 -6.49
N LYS A 70 -7.84 1.77 -7.52
CA LYS A 70 -9.01 1.45 -8.35
C LYS A 70 -10.11 0.66 -7.59
N PHE A 71 -9.78 0.10 -6.44
CA PHE A 71 -10.64 -0.80 -5.67
C PHE A 71 -11.02 -0.26 -4.28
N LEU A 72 -10.53 0.94 -3.92
CA LEU A 72 -10.67 1.50 -2.58
C LEU A 72 -11.34 2.88 -2.65
N ASN A 73 -12.09 3.22 -1.60
CA ASN A 73 -12.60 4.58 -1.41
C ASN A 73 -11.53 5.39 -0.66
N LEU A 74 -10.72 6.14 -1.41
CA LEU A 74 -9.61 6.91 -0.88
C LEU A 74 -10.02 8.35 -0.52
N LYS A 75 -9.21 8.97 0.34
CA LYS A 75 -9.32 10.39 0.67
C LYS A 75 -8.99 11.26 -0.52
N ASN A 76 -9.86 12.25 -0.79
CA ASN A 76 -9.71 13.25 -1.86
C ASN A 76 -8.78 14.40 -1.45
#